data_AF-A0A6J8AA46-F1
#
_entry.id   AF-A0A6J8AA46-F1
#
_cell.length_a   1.000
_cell.length_b   1.000
_cell.length_c   1.000
_cell.angle_alpha   90.00
_cell.angle_beta   90.00
_cell.angle_gamma   90.00
#
_symmetry.space_group_name_H-M   'P 1'
#
loop_
_entity.id
_entity.type
_entity.pdbx_description
1 polymer ?
#
loop_
_entity_poly.entity_id
_entity_poly.type
_entity_poly.pdbx_seq_one_letter_code
_entity_poly.pdbx_strand_id
1 'polypeptide(L)'
;MRNWKKVICYFSAGTKENWRNDAGEFPSDGLGVPNKYRPGETWVDIRNSQVRRIMRDRIENTNSRHCDGVDPDNVNGWAQNQSGLYLTPDDQLDYNRYLATVAHENGLAIGLKNDVSQISDLVGDFDFAINESCMKYHECDLYKPFFDARKPVFHIQYVSSITEGRQKQEEICASSNRPQDMNTLIKVGMKNWRLAC
;
A
#
# COMPACT_ATOMS: atom_id res chain seq x y z
N MET A 1 -9.74 15.78 -24.83
CA MET A 1 -9.12 14.46 -25.01
C MET A 1 -8.93 13.84 -23.63
N ARG A 2 -9.65 12.77 -23.28
CA ARG A 2 -9.40 12.03 -22.01
C ARG A 2 -8.04 11.34 -22.15
N ASN A 3 -7.09 11.68 -21.27
CA ASN A 3 -5.82 10.96 -21.17
C ASN A 3 -6.12 9.48 -20.86
N TRP A 4 -5.54 8.54 -21.62
CA TRP A 4 -5.65 7.08 -21.39
C TRP A 4 -4.94 6.59 -20.11
N LYS A 5 -4.57 7.50 -19.21
CA LYS A 5 -3.87 7.15 -17.98
C LYS A 5 -4.90 6.88 -16.89
N LYS A 6 -4.67 5.80 -16.14
CA LYS A 6 -5.37 5.53 -14.89
C LYS A 6 -4.62 6.19 -13.74
N VAL A 7 -5.36 6.74 -12.78
CA VAL A 7 -4.82 7.43 -11.61
C VAL A 7 -5.11 6.64 -10.35
N ILE A 8 -4.05 6.23 -9.64
CA ILE A 8 -4.17 5.61 -8.31
C ILE A 8 -3.85 6.66 -7.26
N CYS A 9 -4.74 6.84 -6.30
CA CYS A 9 -4.62 7.85 -5.26
C CYS A 9 -4.16 7.24 -3.93
N TYR A 10 -2.98 7.67 -3.49
CA TYR A 10 -2.36 7.25 -2.24
C TYR A 10 -2.97 7.95 -1.02
N PHE A 11 -3.14 7.20 0.06
CA PHE A 11 -3.30 7.72 1.42
C PHE A 11 -2.84 6.68 2.45
N SER A 12 -2.43 7.10 3.64
CA SER A 12 -2.18 6.14 4.72
C SER A 12 -3.49 5.68 5.35
N ALA A 13 -3.71 4.37 5.41
CA ALA A 13 -4.88 3.76 6.05
C ALA A 13 -4.57 3.14 7.42
N GLY A 14 -3.31 2.77 7.68
CA GLY A 14 -2.86 2.24 8.97
C GLY A 14 -2.18 3.24 9.89
N THR A 15 -1.96 4.48 9.44
CA THR A 15 -1.39 5.54 10.28
C THR A 15 -2.13 6.87 10.12
N LYS A 16 -2.17 7.64 11.21
CA LYS A 16 -2.52 9.06 11.23
C LYS A 16 -1.27 9.86 10.90
N GLU A 17 -1.38 10.71 9.88
CA GLU A 17 -0.36 11.68 9.48
C GLU A 17 -0.72 13.07 10.04
N ASN A 18 0.12 13.67 10.89
CA ASN A 18 -0.23 14.91 11.62
C ASN A 18 -0.39 16.16 10.73
N TRP A 19 0.03 16.09 9.46
CA TRP A 19 -0.07 17.16 8.47
C TRP A 19 -1.34 17.08 7.62
N ARG A 20 -2.18 16.06 7.77
CA ARG A 20 -3.44 15.96 7.04
C ARG A 20 -4.51 16.84 7.68
N ASN A 21 -5.39 17.40 6.86
CA ASN A 21 -6.45 18.30 7.34
C ASN A 21 -7.45 17.60 8.29
N ASP A 22 -7.62 16.28 8.16
CA ASP A 22 -8.49 15.43 8.99
C ASP A 22 -7.76 14.82 10.20
N ALA A 23 -6.49 15.18 10.45
CA ALA A 23 -5.70 14.59 11.54
C ALA A 23 -6.31 14.82 12.93
N GLY A 24 -7.13 15.86 13.08
CA GLY A 24 -7.87 16.19 14.30
C GLY A 24 -9.13 15.34 14.52
N GLU A 25 -9.58 14.57 13.52
CA GLU A 25 -10.78 13.72 13.63
C GLU A 25 -10.50 12.36 14.26
N PHE A 26 -9.24 11.92 14.27
CA PHE A 26 -8.85 10.65 14.88
C PHE A 26 -9.07 10.71 16.40
N PRO A 27 -9.84 9.76 16.97
CA PRO A 27 -10.10 9.77 18.40
C PRO A 27 -8.86 9.33 19.17
N SER A 28 -8.69 9.81 20.40
CA SER A 28 -7.52 9.49 21.22
C SER A 28 -7.40 8.00 21.54
N ASP A 29 -8.53 7.28 21.64
CA ASP A 29 -8.60 5.83 21.86
C ASP A 29 -8.38 5.00 20.58
N GLY A 30 -8.28 5.65 19.42
CA GLY A 30 -7.96 5.03 18.13
C GLY A 30 -6.49 5.20 17.74
N LEU A 31 -5.62 5.64 18.66
CA LEU A 31 -4.21 5.89 18.40
C LEU A 31 -3.32 4.89 19.14
N GLY A 32 -2.39 4.30 18.39
CA GLY A 32 -1.27 3.53 18.91
C GLY A 32 -0.05 4.39 19.16
N VAL A 33 1.13 3.81 18.95
CA VAL A 33 2.40 4.54 19.14
C VAL A 33 2.86 5.23 17.86
N PRO A 34 3.74 6.25 17.96
CA PRO A 34 4.36 6.86 16.79
C PRO A 34 5.10 5.84 15.90
N ASN A 35 4.94 5.98 14.59
CA ASN A 35 5.65 5.16 13.61
C ASN A 35 7.15 5.55 13.61
N LYS A 36 8.00 4.71 14.17
CA LYS A 36 9.45 5.01 14.30
C LYS A 36 10.17 5.23 12.96
N TYR A 37 9.61 4.74 11.86
CA TYR A 37 10.22 4.85 10.52
C TYR A 37 9.73 6.10 9.75
N ARG A 38 8.68 6.76 10.24
CA ARG A 38 8.01 7.89 9.61
C ARG A 38 7.63 8.95 10.65
N PRO A 39 8.51 9.94 10.91
CA PRO A 39 8.21 11.03 11.82
C PRO A 39 6.91 11.75 11.45
N GLY A 40 6.07 12.00 12.45
CA GLY A 40 4.75 12.63 12.27
C GLY A 40 3.61 11.66 11.92
N GLU A 41 3.91 10.36 11.77
CA GLU A 41 2.91 9.31 11.70
C GLU A 41 2.71 8.60 13.05
N THR A 42 1.46 8.21 13.33
CA THR A 42 1.07 7.39 14.49
C THR A 42 0.22 6.23 14.01
N TRP A 43 0.49 5.00 14.46
CA TRP A 43 -0.36 3.85 14.15
C TRP A 43 -1.79 4.07 14.66
N VAL A 44 -2.79 3.55 13.95
CA VAL A 44 -4.20 3.69 14.33
C VAL A 44 -4.85 2.34 14.63
N ASP A 45 -5.77 2.31 15.58
CA ASP A 45 -6.56 1.11 15.85
C ASP A 45 -7.58 0.91 14.74
N ILE A 46 -7.29 -0.04 13.85
CA ILE A 46 -8.10 -0.38 12.68
C ILE A 46 -9.45 -1.01 13.02
N ARG A 47 -9.68 -1.37 14.29
CA ARG A 47 -10.97 -1.85 14.81
C ARG A 47 -11.88 -0.69 15.24
N ASN A 48 -11.31 0.50 15.48
CA ASN A 48 -12.05 1.66 15.94
C ASN A 48 -13.00 2.16 14.82
N SER A 49 -14.28 2.32 15.15
CA SER A 49 -15.30 2.70 14.18
C SER A 49 -15.11 4.12 13.61
N GLN A 50 -14.54 5.06 14.38
CA GLN A 50 -14.22 6.39 13.87
C GLN A 50 -13.01 6.35 12.93
N VAL A 51 -12.00 5.52 13.20
CA VAL A 51 -10.88 5.31 12.26
C VAL A 51 -11.39 4.76 10.93
N ARG A 52 -12.29 3.76 10.97
CA ARG A 52 -12.96 3.23 9.78
C ARG A 52 -13.77 4.30 9.04
N ARG A 53 -14.55 5.10 9.77
CA ARG A 53 -15.30 6.22 9.18
C ARG A 53 -14.37 7.21 8.46
N ILE A 54 -13.25 7.61 9.07
CA ILE A 54 -12.27 8.50 8.44
C ILE A 54 -11.72 7.89 7.14
N MET A 55 -11.45 6.58 7.11
CA MET A 55 -11.00 5.93 5.88
C MET A 55 -12.07 5.87 4.80
N ARG A 56 -13.33 5.61 5.18
CA ARG A 56 -14.46 5.71 4.25
C ARG A 56 -14.55 7.11 3.67
N ASP A 57 -14.51 8.13 4.51
CA ASP A 57 -14.56 9.54 4.08
C ASP A 57 -13.38 9.86 3.13
N ARG A 58 -12.18 9.34 3.40
CA ARG A 58 -11.02 9.49 2.50
C ARG A 58 -11.26 8.84 1.13
N ILE A 59 -11.75 7.60 1.10
CA ILE A 59 -12.04 6.87 -0.15
C ILE A 59 -13.14 7.59 -0.94
N GLU A 60 -14.25 7.95 -0.30
CA GLU A 60 -15.36 8.67 -0.95
C GLU A 60 -14.90 10.00 -1.55
N ASN A 61 -14.02 10.72 -0.85
CA ASN A 61 -13.45 11.97 -1.35
C ASN A 61 -12.52 11.78 -2.56
N THR A 62 -11.98 10.59 -2.83
CA THR A 62 -11.13 10.35 -4.02
C THR A 62 -11.92 10.41 -5.33
N ASN A 63 -13.22 10.13 -5.32
CA ASN A 63 -14.08 10.26 -6.51
C ASN A 63 -14.11 11.71 -7.02
N SER A 64 -14.16 12.69 -6.12
CA SER A 64 -14.09 14.12 -6.48
C SER A 64 -12.76 14.52 -7.12
N ARG A 65 -11.72 13.68 -6.97
CA ARG A 65 -10.36 13.90 -7.46
C ARG A 65 -10.04 13.11 -8.73
N HIS A 66 -11.04 12.45 -9.32
CA HIS A 66 -10.91 11.65 -10.55
C HIS A 66 -9.89 10.50 -10.44
N CYS A 67 -9.82 9.87 -9.27
CA CYS A 67 -9.05 8.65 -9.08
C CYS A 67 -9.77 7.48 -9.76
N ASP A 68 -9.02 6.57 -10.38
CA ASP A 68 -9.52 5.29 -10.91
C ASP A 68 -9.32 4.15 -9.88
N GLY A 69 -8.45 4.36 -8.89
CA GLY A 69 -8.24 3.44 -7.79
C GLY A 69 -7.47 4.08 -6.64
N VAL A 70 -7.25 3.32 -5.57
CA VAL A 70 -6.61 3.78 -4.34
C VAL A 70 -5.48 2.86 -3.88
N ASP A 71 -4.48 3.47 -3.23
CA ASP A 71 -3.30 2.82 -2.61
C ASP A 71 -3.30 3.14 -1.10
N PRO A 72 -4.04 2.36 -0.29
CA PRO A 72 -4.06 2.50 1.16
C PRO A 72 -2.77 1.95 1.79
N ASP A 73 -1.95 2.83 2.37
CA ASP A 73 -0.67 2.46 2.96
C ASP A 73 -0.78 1.98 4.42
N ASN A 74 0.27 1.32 4.90
CA ASN A 74 0.41 0.83 6.26
C ASN A 74 -0.68 -0.19 6.68
N VAL A 75 -1.24 -0.93 5.72
CA VAL A 75 -2.27 -1.96 5.92
C VAL A 75 -1.71 -3.31 6.39
N ASN A 76 -0.63 -3.28 7.18
CA ASN A 76 0.08 -4.44 7.72
C ASN A 76 0.50 -4.22 9.19
N GLY A 77 -0.26 -3.42 9.93
CA GLY A 77 0.07 -2.99 11.29
C GLY A 77 0.10 -4.13 12.32
N TRP A 78 -0.59 -5.24 12.06
CA TRP A 78 -0.51 -6.46 12.88
C TRP A 78 0.87 -7.12 12.85
N ALA A 79 1.54 -7.10 11.69
CA ALA A 79 2.88 -7.65 11.51
C ALA A 79 3.96 -6.69 12.06
N GLN A 80 3.56 -5.47 12.44
CA GLN A 80 4.44 -4.50 13.08
C GLN A 80 4.37 -4.68 14.59
N ASN A 81 5.38 -5.32 15.17
CA ASN A 81 5.57 -5.50 16.63
C ASN A 81 5.56 -4.19 17.45
N GLN A 82 5.42 -3.04 16.79
CA GLN A 82 5.58 -1.71 17.36
C GLN A 82 4.40 -0.79 17.03
N SER A 83 3.23 -1.33 16.64
CA SER A 83 2.02 -0.52 16.53
C SER A 83 1.48 -0.09 17.89
N GLY A 84 1.78 -0.85 18.95
CA GLY A 84 1.29 -0.63 20.32
C GLY A 84 -0.19 -0.98 20.52
N LEU A 85 -0.81 -1.62 19.52
CA LEU A 85 -2.25 -1.88 19.46
C LEU A 85 -2.62 -3.36 19.60
N TYR A 86 -1.61 -4.24 19.63
CA TYR A 86 -1.77 -5.70 19.70
C TYR A 86 -2.78 -6.24 18.67
N LEU A 87 -2.73 -5.70 17.45
CA LEU A 87 -3.58 -6.12 16.35
C LEU A 87 -3.27 -7.57 15.99
N THR A 88 -4.32 -8.37 15.83
CA THR A 88 -4.22 -9.77 15.38
C THR A 88 -4.18 -9.83 13.85
N PRO A 89 -3.74 -10.97 13.27
CA PRO A 89 -3.87 -11.20 11.84
C PRO A 89 -5.33 -11.04 11.34
N ASP A 90 -6.30 -11.50 12.12
CA ASP A 90 -7.73 -11.42 11.77
C ASP A 90 -8.26 -9.98 11.79
N ASP A 91 -7.77 -9.15 12.72
CA ASP A 91 -8.10 -7.71 12.75
C ASP A 91 -7.64 -7.03 11.45
N GLN A 92 -6.47 -7.41 10.93
CA GLN A 92 -5.96 -6.87 9.67
C GLN A 92 -6.75 -7.37 8.46
N LEU A 93 -7.08 -8.68 8.41
CA LEU A 93 -7.91 -9.23 7.34
C LEU A 93 -9.26 -8.53 7.26
N ASP A 94 -9.94 -8.37 8.40
CA ASP A 94 -11.23 -7.70 8.47
C ASP A 94 -11.14 -6.24 7.99
N TYR A 95 -10.11 -5.51 8.43
CA TYR A 95 -9.91 -4.13 8.00
C TYR A 95 -9.57 -4.00 6.52
N ASN A 96 -8.70 -4.86 6.00
CA ASN A 96 -8.29 -4.82 4.59
C ASN A 96 -9.46 -5.16 3.66
N ARG A 97 -10.31 -6.13 4.04
CA ARG A 97 -11.57 -6.42 3.35
C ARG A 97 -12.58 -5.28 3.44
N TYR A 98 -12.65 -4.61 4.59
CA TYR A 98 -13.46 -3.41 4.75
C TYR A 98 -13.03 -2.31 3.77
N LEU A 99 -11.73 -2.00 3.68
CA LEU A 99 -11.22 -1.00 2.74
C LEU A 99 -11.54 -1.37 1.28
N ALA A 100 -11.36 -2.64 0.91
CA ALA A 100 -11.68 -3.14 -0.43
C ALA A 100 -13.17 -2.98 -0.75
N THR A 101 -14.03 -3.38 0.18
CA THR A 101 -15.49 -3.22 0.06
C THR A 101 -15.86 -1.75 -0.19
N VAL A 102 -15.32 -0.83 0.61
CA VAL A 102 -15.62 0.60 0.47
C VAL A 102 -15.11 1.18 -0.85
N ALA A 103 -13.93 0.77 -1.32
CA ALA A 103 -13.41 1.18 -2.61
C ALA A 103 -14.31 0.70 -3.77
N HIS A 104 -14.72 -0.58 -3.74
CA HIS A 104 -15.60 -1.16 -4.75
C HIS A 104 -17.01 -0.56 -4.74
N GLU A 105 -17.59 -0.28 -3.56
CA GLU A 105 -18.85 0.48 -3.42
C GLU A 105 -18.79 1.85 -4.11
N ASN A 106 -17.59 2.44 -4.17
CA ASN A 106 -17.32 3.74 -4.79
C ASN A 106 -16.85 3.64 -6.26
N GLY A 107 -16.84 2.44 -6.84
CA GLY A 107 -16.41 2.21 -8.23
C GLY A 107 -14.91 2.36 -8.47
N LEU A 108 -14.10 2.25 -7.41
CA LEU A 108 -12.65 2.40 -7.43
C LEU A 108 -11.96 1.03 -7.37
N ALA A 109 -10.87 0.86 -8.11
CA ALA A 109 -9.96 -0.26 -7.88
C ALA A 109 -9.16 -0.06 -6.58
N ILE A 110 -8.68 -1.13 -5.97
CA ILE A 110 -7.88 -1.06 -4.74
C ILE A 110 -6.63 -1.94 -4.79
N GLY A 111 -5.52 -1.40 -4.28
CA GLY A 111 -4.24 -2.08 -4.15
C GLY A 111 -3.98 -2.64 -2.76
N LEU A 112 -3.51 -3.89 -2.67
CA LEU A 112 -2.93 -4.41 -1.43
C LEU A 112 -1.49 -3.92 -1.31
N LYS A 113 -1.24 -3.02 -0.36
CA LYS A 113 0.09 -2.46 -0.13
C LYS A 113 0.88 -3.33 0.84
N ASN A 114 1.89 -4.03 0.32
CA ASN A 114 2.68 -5.01 1.07
C ASN A 114 1.80 -6.10 1.71
N ASP A 115 1.71 -6.15 3.05
CA ASP A 115 1.00 -7.18 3.85
C ASP A 115 1.22 -8.61 3.34
N VAL A 116 2.49 -8.91 3.04
CA VAL A 116 2.89 -10.04 2.19
C VAL A 116 2.41 -11.39 2.72
N SER A 117 2.40 -11.56 4.04
CA SER A 117 1.96 -12.78 4.71
C SER A 117 0.46 -13.06 4.61
N GLN A 118 -0.36 -12.09 4.20
CA GLN A 118 -1.82 -12.25 4.06
C GLN A 118 -2.30 -12.23 2.60
N ILE A 119 -1.37 -12.24 1.62
CA ILE A 119 -1.72 -12.19 0.19
C ILE A 119 -2.67 -13.33 -0.20
N SER A 120 -2.44 -14.56 0.27
CA SER A 120 -3.29 -15.71 -0.06
C SER A 120 -4.75 -15.53 0.37
N ASP A 121 -4.97 -14.83 1.48
CA ASP A 121 -6.30 -14.62 2.08
C ASP A 121 -7.01 -13.38 1.52
N LEU A 122 -6.26 -12.46 0.91
CA LEU A 122 -6.75 -11.15 0.44
C LEU A 122 -6.75 -11.01 -1.10
N VAL A 123 -6.07 -11.89 -1.85
CA VAL A 123 -5.99 -11.78 -3.31
C VAL A 123 -7.36 -11.75 -3.99
N GLY A 124 -8.39 -12.36 -3.39
CA GLY A 124 -9.77 -12.31 -3.88
C GLY A 124 -10.39 -10.92 -3.81
N ASP A 125 -10.04 -10.14 -2.78
CA ASP A 125 -10.66 -8.86 -2.42
C ASP A 125 -10.03 -7.66 -3.12
N PHE A 126 -8.76 -7.75 -3.54
CA PHE A 126 -8.00 -6.62 -4.12
C PHE A 126 -7.84 -6.72 -5.64
N ASP A 127 -7.72 -5.60 -6.34
CA ASP A 127 -7.61 -5.56 -7.81
C ASP A 127 -6.16 -5.65 -8.31
N PHE A 128 -5.22 -5.21 -7.48
CA PHE A 128 -3.79 -5.23 -7.74
C PHE A 128 -3.01 -5.25 -6.43
N ALA A 129 -1.69 -5.43 -6.52
CA ALA A 129 -0.80 -5.28 -5.38
C ALA A 129 0.22 -4.16 -5.62
N ILE A 130 0.64 -3.51 -4.54
CA ILE A 130 1.78 -2.59 -4.54
C ILE A 130 2.81 -3.15 -3.57
N ASN A 131 3.99 -3.48 -4.07
CA ASN A 131 5.09 -3.99 -3.26
C ASN A 131 6.22 -2.96 -3.18
N GLU A 132 6.84 -2.87 -2.01
CA GLU A 132 8.10 -2.14 -1.84
C GLU A 132 9.25 -3.10 -1.50
N SER A 133 10.16 -3.25 -2.45
CA SER A 133 11.47 -3.90 -2.29
C SER A 133 11.45 -5.41 -2.00
N CYS A 134 10.53 -6.17 -2.59
CA CYS A 134 10.50 -7.62 -2.41
C CYS A 134 11.81 -8.30 -2.84
N MET A 135 12.54 -7.73 -3.79
CA MET A 135 13.83 -8.25 -4.24
C MET A 135 14.88 -8.19 -3.12
N LYS A 136 14.82 -7.14 -2.31
CA LYS A 136 15.71 -6.96 -1.15
C LYS A 136 15.38 -7.95 -0.03
N TYR A 137 14.10 -8.26 0.15
CA TYR A 137 13.61 -9.12 1.23
C TYR A 137 13.39 -10.58 0.80
N HIS A 138 13.72 -10.92 -0.45
CA HIS A 138 13.53 -12.26 -1.03
C HIS A 138 12.08 -12.78 -0.90
N GLU A 139 11.11 -11.90 -1.14
CA GLU A 139 9.69 -12.18 -0.94
C GLU A 139 8.85 -11.99 -2.22
N CYS A 140 9.48 -11.80 -3.39
CA CYS A 140 8.73 -11.53 -4.63
C CYS A 140 7.84 -12.71 -5.06
N ASP A 141 8.27 -13.94 -4.79
CA ASP A 141 7.51 -15.14 -5.14
C ASP A 141 6.19 -15.25 -4.35
N LEU A 142 6.09 -14.58 -3.20
CA LEU A 142 4.85 -14.55 -2.40
C LEU A 142 3.73 -13.77 -3.09
N TYR A 143 4.03 -13.00 -4.14
CA TYR A 143 3.04 -12.33 -4.98
C TYR A 143 2.47 -13.23 -6.09
N LYS A 144 2.92 -14.49 -6.20
CA LYS A 144 2.38 -15.46 -7.17
C LYS A 144 0.84 -15.52 -7.22
N PRO A 145 0.10 -15.47 -6.09
CA PRO A 145 -1.36 -15.49 -6.14
C PRO A 145 -1.97 -14.35 -6.99
N PHE A 146 -1.38 -13.15 -7.00
CA PHE A 146 -1.85 -12.05 -7.85
C PHE A 146 -1.64 -12.38 -9.34
N PHE A 147 -0.48 -12.92 -9.71
CA PHE A 147 -0.21 -13.33 -11.10
C PHE A 147 -1.13 -14.46 -11.56
N ASP A 148 -1.36 -15.47 -10.71
CA ASP A 148 -2.27 -16.58 -10.99
C ASP A 148 -3.72 -16.08 -11.19
N ALA A 149 -4.12 -15.06 -10.43
CA ALA A 149 -5.41 -14.38 -10.58
C ALA A 149 -5.44 -13.36 -11.75
N ARG A 150 -4.36 -13.22 -12.52
CA ARG A 150 -4.18 -12.22 -13.60
C ARG A 150 -4.34 -10.78 -13.13
N LYS A 151 -3.92 -10.50 -11.90
CA LYS A 151 -3.94 -9.17 -11.28
C LYS A 151 -2.53 -8.57 -11.28
N PRO A 152 -2.36 -7.29 -11.64
CA PRO A 152 -1.03 -6.70 -11.75
C PRO A 152 -0.40 -6.50 -10.36
N VAL A 153 0.92 -6.61 -10.33
CA VAL A 153 1.73 -6.24 -9.17
C VAL A 153 2.64 -5.08 -9.56
N PHE A 154 2.43 -3.92 -8.93
CA PHE A 154 3.26 -2.74 -9.07
C PHE A 154 4.37 -2.79 -8.03
N HIS A 155 5.60 -3.03 -8.48
CA HIS A 155 6.76 -3.19 -7.62
C HIS A 155 7.63 -1.95 -7.63
N ILE A 156 8.02 -1.49 -6.43
CA ILE A 156 8.94 -0.38 -6.25
C ILE A 156 10.21 -0.91 -5.60
N GLN A 157 11.33 -0.82 -6.31
CA GLN A 157 12.64 -1.09 -5.74
C GLN A 157 13.36 0.22 -5.43
N TYR A 158 13.69 0.43 -4.16
CA TYR A 158 14.41 1.62 -3.74
C TYR A 158 15.93 1.47 -3.88
N VAL A 159 16.58 2.55 -4.31
CA VAL A 159 18.04 2.74 -4.39
C VAL A 159 18.42 4.06 -3.73
N SER A 160 19.67 4.20 -3.29
CA SER A 160 20.13 5.39 -2.56
C SER A 160 20.44 6.58 -3.47
N SER A 161 20.77 6.33 -4.73
CA SER A 161 21.15 7.39 -5.68
C SER A 161 20.81 7.03 -7.14
N ILE A 162 20.82 8.04 -8.01
CA ILE A 162 20.58 7.86 -9.46
C ILE A 162 21.66 6.97 -10.08
N THR A 163 22.91 7.14 -9.65
CA THR A 163 24.06 6.36 -10.13
C THR A 163 23.90 4.88 -9.80
N GLU A 164 23.58 4.57 -8.54
CA GLU A 164 23.27 3.20 -8.11
C GLU A 164 22.09 2.64 -8.89
N GLY A 165 21.04 3.44 -9.09
CA GLY A 165 19.83 3.01 -9.78
C GLY A 165 20.07 2.47 -11.19
N ARG A 166 20.97 3.08 -11.96
CA ARG A 166 21.30 2.58 -13.31
C ARG A 166 21.99 1.22 -13.27
N GLN A 167 22.93 1.03 -12.34
CA GLN A 167 23.61 -0.26 -12.16
C GLN A 167 22.63 -1.33 -11.69
N LYS A 168 21.76 -0.98 -10.74
CA LYS A 168 20.77 -1.90 -10.17
C LYS A 168 19.67 -2.27 -11.18
N GLN A 169 19.38 -1.42 -12.17
CA GLN A 169 18.37 -1.71 -13.19
C GLN A 169 18.69 -2.96 -13.99
N GLU A 170 19.93 -3.11 -14.45
CA GLU A 170 20.33 -4.30 -15.21
C GLU A 170 20.19 -5.58 -14.36
N GLU A 171 20.64 -5.52 -13.10
CA GLU A 171 20.51 -6.62 -12.14
C GLU A 171 19.05 -7.00 -11.89
N ILE A 172 18.17 -6.03 -11.64
CA ILE A 172 16.76 -6.26 -11.31
C ILE A 172 15.98 -6.73 -12.54
N CYS A 173 16.14 -6.06 -13.68
CA CYS A 173 15.36 -6.39 -14.88
C CYS A 173 15.71 -7.79 -15.42
N ALA A 174 16.98 -8.21 -15.31
CA ALA A 174 17.44 -9.53 -15.75
C ALA A 174 17.29 -10.63 -14.69
N SER A 175 16.94 -10.31 -13.44
CA SER A 175 16.87 -11.30 -12.37
C SER A 175 15.76 -12.32 -12.58
N SER A 176 16.08 -13.60 -12.41
CA SER A 176 15.09 -14.68 -12.35
C SER A 176 14.22 -14.64 -11.09
N ASN A 177 14.68 -13.93 -10.03
CA ASN A 177 13.95 -13.78 -8.77
C ASN A 177 12.91 -12.65 -8.83
N ARG A 178 12.86 -11.90 -9.95
CA ARG A 178 11.78 -10.98 -10.28
C ARG A 178 10.79 -11.69 -11.19
N PRO A 179 9.54 -11.93 -10.76
CA PRO A 179 8.51 -12.43 -11.66
C PRO A 179 8.38 -11.52 -12.90
N GLN A 180 8.36 -12.12 -14.09
CA GLN A 180 8.39 -11.35 -15.34
C GLN A 180 7.18 -10.42 -15.49
N ASP A 181 6.02 -10.83 -14.96
CA ASP A 181 4.76 -10.08 -15.00
C ASP A 181 4.70 -8.93 -13.97
N MET A 182 5.76 -8.74 -13.18
CA MET A 182 5.84 -7.69 -12.17
C MET A 182 6.26 -6.35 -12.79
N ASN A 183 5.40 -5.34 -12.68
CA ASN A 183 5.62 -4.00 -13.22
C ASN A 183 6.57 -3.23 -12.29
N THR A 184 7.83 -3.07 -12.65
CA THR A 184 8.87 -2.62 -11.71
C THR A 184 9.31 -1.19 -11.97
N LEU A 185 9.26 -0.36 -10.94
CA LEU A 185 9.90 0.96 -10.91
C LEU A 185 11.06 0.98 -9.92
N ILE A 186 12.21 1.46 -10.38
CA ILE A 186 13.39 1.71 -9.55
C ILE A 186 13.43 3.18 -9.19
N LYS A 187 13.56 3.49 -7.90
CA LYS A 187 13.28 4.81 -7.34
C LYS A 187 14.34 5.27 -6.34
N VAL A 188 14.75 6.54 -6.40
CA VAL A 188 15.48 7.23 -5.32
C VAL A 188 14.46 7.95 -4.45
N GLY A 189 13.94 7.25 -3.45
CA GLY A 189 12.73 7.66 -2.73
C GLY A 189 11.55 7.98 -3.67
N MET A 190 10.52 8.64 -3.16
CA MET A 190 9.30 8.97 -3.92
C MET A 190 9.40 10.24 -4.80
N LYS A 191 10.60 10.57 -5.30
CA LYS A 191 10.84 11.71 -6.21
C LYS A 191 10.40 11.39 -7.65
N ASN A 192 10.39 12.37 -8.55
CA ASN A 192 9.97 12.16 -9.95
C ASN A 192 10.88 11.20 -10.75
N TRP A 193 12.15 11.08 -10.37
CA TRP A 193 13.10 10.21 -11.06
C TRP A 193 12.73 8.73 -10.89
N ARG A 194 12.78 7.98 -11.99
CA ARG A 194 12.50 6.54 -12.04
C ARG A 194 13.21 5.85 -13.21
N LEU A 195 13.49 4.57 -13.06
CA LEU A 195 13.78 3.62 -14.14
C LEU A 195 12.73 2.52 -14.13
N ALA A 196 12.52 1.84 -15.26
CA ALA A 196 11.52 0.79 -15.38
C ALA A 196 12.12 -0.52 -15.88
N CYS A 197 11.53 -1.61 -15.40
CA CYS A 197 11.41 -2.89 -16.09
C CYS A 197 9.89 -3.06 -16.33
#